data_AF-A0A7S3XHT4-F1
#
_entry.id   AF-A0A7S3XHT4-F1
#
_cell.length_a   1.000
_cell.length_b   1.000
_cell.length_c   1.000
_cell.angle_alpha   90.00
_cell.angle_beta   90.00
_cell.angle_gamma   90.00
#
_symmetry.space_group_name_H-M   'P 1'
#
loop_
_entity.id
_entity.type
_entity.pdbx_description
1 polymer ?
#
loop_
_entity_poly.entity_id
_entity_poly.type
_entity_poly.pdbx_seq_one_letter_code
_entity_poly.pdbx_strand_id
1 'polypeptide(L)'
;MATSVGGEKLDNNECTALFVADSEGNVVQGRNMDRPPAYTPYARPVTLNFDIINNENGIPDFKASGFYWLAAAFVTANIPGHLSMQANYRYYPTYRDIPTKDDVFSYIKEGRVPALQVYNKMILEQGIVDIEPAVEFLSTFPMSIPAYLSMGGSGDKFQAAVVTRDEDGLAIDQNGITH
;
A
#
# COMPACT_ATOMS: atom_id res chain seq x y z
N MET A 1 -17.45 -23.29 -2.80
CA MET A 1 -18.84 -23.13 -2.31
C MET A 1 -18.75 -22.72 -0.85
N ALA A 2 -19.05 -21.46 -0.53
CA ALA A 2 -19.10 -20.98 0.84
C ALA A 2 -20.51 -21.21 1.38
N THR A 3 -20.66 -22.11 2.34
CA THR A 3 -21.88 -22.23 3.14
C THR A 3 -21.58 -21.68 4.53
N SER A 4 -22.08 -20.49 4.81
CA SER A 4 -22.14 -19.93 6.16
C SER A 4 -23.27 -20.62 6.94
N VAL A 5 -22.95 -21.08 8.14
CA VAL A 5 -23.96 -21.37 9.18
C VAL A 5 -23.47 -20.65 10.43
N GLY A 6 -24.08 -19.51 10.73
CA GLY A 6 -23.73 -18.66 11.88
C GLY A 6 -23.25 -17.28 11.43
N GLY A 7 -24.05 -16.25 11.73
CA GLY A 7 -23.81 -14.86 11.34
C GLY A 7 -22.71 -14.18 12.14
N GLU A 8 -21.46 -14.57 11.90
CA GLU A 8 -20.32 -13.70 12.17
C GLU A 8 -20.03 -12.92 10.88
N LYS A 9 -20.18 -11.59 10.91
CA LYS A 9 -19.52 -10.76 9.89
C LYS A 9 -18.04 -11.14 9.96
N LEU A 10 -17.47 -11.57 8.85
CA LEU A 10 -16.02 -11.77 8.75
C LEU A 10 -15.35 -10.47 9.21
N ASP A 11 -14.63 -10.53 10.33
CA ASP A 11 -13.86 -9.42 10.91
C ASP A 11 -12.63 -9.16 10.03
N ASN A 12 -12.87 -8.62 8.82
CA ASN A 12 -11.81 -8.31 7.87
C ASN A 12 -11.37 -6.85 7.99
N ASN A 13 -10.10 -6.59 7.68
CA ASN A 13 -9.67 -5.22 7.42
C ASN A 13 -10.07 -4.88 5.99
N GLU A 14 -10.59 -3.69 5.78
CA GLU A 14 -10.98 -3.23 4.45
C GLU A 14 -10.30 -1.89 4.16
N CYS A 15 -10.06 -1.60 2.90
CA CYS A 15 -9.44 -0.37 2.48
C CYS A 15 -10.12 0.12 1.21
N THR A 16 -10.40 1.41 1.15
CA THR A 16 -10.85 2.08 -0.07
C THR A 16 -9.82 3.13 -0.44
N ALA A 17 -9.38 3.11 -1.69
CA ALA A 17 -8.61 4.17 -2.33
C ALA A 17 -9.42 4.67 -3.53
N LEU A 18 -9.51 5.99 -3.70
CA LEU A 18 -10.22 6.63 -4.80
C LEU A 18 -9.36 7.74 -5.39
N PHE A 19 -9.32 7.80 -6.71
CA PHE A 19 -8.73 8.90 -7.46
C PHE A 19 -9.83 9.62 -8.23
N VAL A 20 -9.87 10.93 -8.11
CA VAL A 20 -10.75 11.79 -8.89
C VAL A 20 -9.91 12.85 -9.57
N ALA A 21 -10.18 13.07 -10.86
CA ALA A 21 -9.61 14.15 -11.64
C ALA A 21 -10.65 15.24 -11.86
N ASP A 22 -10.28 16.51 -11.73
CA ASP A 22 -11.11 17.59 -12.25
C ASP A 22 -10.92 17.79 -13.77
N SER A 23 -11.61 18.76 -14.36
CA SER A 23 -11.51 19.08 -15.80
C SER A 23 -10.15 19.65 -16.21
N GLU A 24 -9.34 20.09 -15.25
CA GLU A 24 -7.99 20.64 -15.48
C GLU A 24 -6.92 19.55 -15.33
N GLY A 25 -7.30 18.34 -14.93
CA GLY A 25 -6.39 17.20 -14.74
C GLY A 25 -5.81 17.11 -13.34
N ASN A 26 -6.23 17.96 -12.39
CA ASN A 26 -5.77 17.89 -11.01
C ASN A 26 -6.32 16.62 -10.36
N VAL A 27 -5.43 15.84 -9.75
CA VAL A 27 -5.78 14.57 -9.10
C VAL A 27 -5.92 14.75 -7.60
N VAL A 28 -7.04 14.29 -7.05
CA VAL A 28 -7.26 14.15 -5.61
C VAL A 28 -7.34 12.66 -5.27
N GLN A 29 -6.50 12.22 -4.33
CA GLN A 29 -6.60 10.90 -3.73
C GLN A 29 -7.40 10.97 -2.42
N GLY A 30 -8.55 10.30 -2.39
CA GLY A 30 -9.33 10.04 -1.19
C GLY A 30 -9.11 8.61 -0.70
N ARG A 31 -9.18 8.38 0.61
CA ARG A 31 -9.07 7.04 1.15
C ARG A 31 -9.75 6.78 2.48
N ASN A 32 -10.00 5.51 2.74
CA ASN A 32 -10.37 5.00 4.05
C ASN A 32 -9.59 3.72 4.39
N MET A 33 -9.30 3.54 5.68
CA MET A 33 -8.71 2.32 6.24
C MET A 33 -9.62 1.81 7.36
N ASP A 34 -10.30 0.71 7.10
CA ASP A 34 -11.30 0.13 7.96
C ASP A 34 -10.71 -1.03 8.76
N ARG A 35 -10.94 -0.99 10.06
CA ARG A 35 -10.60 -2.07 10.99
C ARG A 35 -11.90 -2.76 11.42
N PRO A 36 -11.85 -4.06 11.74
CA PRO A 36 -13.01 -4.74 12.29
C PRO A 36 -13.52 -4.02 13.56
N PRO A 37 -14.83 -4.09 13.86
CA PRO A 37 -15.42 -3.42 15.02
C PRO A 37 -14.70 -3.75 16.34
N ALA A 38 -14.25 -5.00 16.51
CA ALA A 38 -13.51 -5.43 17.69
C ALA A 38 -12.16 -4.71 17.87
N TYR A 39 -11.50 -4.30 16.78
CA TYR A 39 -10.19 -3.65 16.82
C TYR A 39 -10.26 -2.12 16.72
N THR A 40 -11.37 -1.57 16.24
CA THR A 40 -11.56 -0.13 16.03
C THR A 40 -11.30 0.72 17.29
N PRO A 41 -11.78 0.35 18.50
CA PRO A 41 -11.51 1.11 19.72
C PRO A 41 -10.03 1.21 20.08
N TYR A 42 -9.23 0.23 19.67
CA TYR A 42 -7.79 0.19 19.93
C TYR A 42 -6.99 0.89 18.83
N ALA A 43 -7.44 0.80 17.58
CA ALA A 43 -6.75 1.33 16.41
C ALA A 43 -6.85 2.86 16.27
N ARG A 44 -8.01 3.45 16.59
CA ARG A 44 -8.23 4.91 16.51
C ARG A 44 -7.32 5.74 17.42
N PRO A 45 -7.19 5.46 18.74
CA PRO A 45 -6.38 6.29 19.64
C PRO A 45 -4.89 6.23 19.34
N VAL A 46 -4.49 5.29 18.50
CA VAL A 46 -3.10 5.03 18.18
C VAL A 46 -2.76 5.26 16.71
N THR A 47 -3.70 5.79 15.94
CA THR A 47 -3.46 6.26 14.59
C THR A 47 -2.77 7.63 14.65
N LEU A 48 -1.62 7.75 13.99
CA LEU A 48 -0.81 8.96 13.98
C LEU A 48 -0.68 9.49 12.56
N ASN A 49 -0.62 10.81 12.46
CA ASN A 49 -0.11 11.51 11.29
C ASN A 49 1.30 12.01 11.63
N PHE A 50 2.23 11.74 10.73
CA PHE A 50 3.64 12.06 10.89
C PHE A 50 4.02 13.12 9.86
N ASP A 51 4.75 14.13 10.32
CA ASP A 51 5.56 14.97 9.46
C ASP A 51 6.96 14.37 9.44
N ILE A 52 7.35 13.81 8.30
CA ILE A 52 8.67 13.18 8.12
C ILE A 52 9.61 14.24 7.55
N ILE A 53 10.60 14.60 8.34
CA ILE A 53 11.64 15.56 7.98
C ILE A 53 12.85 14.79 7.45
N ASN A 54 13.20 14.98 6.19
CA ASN A 54 14.32 14.27 5.56
C ASN A 54 15.45 15.24 5.24
N ASN A 55 16.57 15.08 5.95
CA ASN A 55 17.73 15.96 5.82
C ASN A 55 18.92 15.32 5.09
N GLU A 56 18.83 14.04 4.70
CA GLU A 56 20.03 13.26 4.39
C GLU A 56 20.15 12.85 2.91
N ASN A 57 19.04 12.71 2.17
CA ASN A 57 19.08 12.07 0.84
C ASN A 57 18.40 12.89 -0.28
N GLY A 58 18.12 14.18 -0.08
CA GLY A 58 17.46 15.04 -1.08
C GLY A 58 15.99 14.70 -1.34
N ILE A 59 15.42 13.76 -0.59
CA ILE A 59 14.00 13.43 -0.58
C ILE A 59 13.25 14.60 0.08
N PRO A 60 12.17 15.12 -0.52
CA PRO A 60 11.37 16.18 0.10
C PRO A 60 10.74 15.73 1.41
N ASP A 61 10.54 16.68 2.34
CA ASP A 61 9.71 16.46 3.51
C ASP A 61 8.31 16.00 3.09
N PHE A 62 7.75 15.04 3.82
CA PHE A 62 6.47 14.45 3.45
C PHE A 62 5.60 14.11 4.65
N LYS A 63 4.31 13.94 4.38
CA LYS A 63 3.34 13.53 5.41
C LYS A 63 3.05 12.05 5.28
N ALA A 64 2.90 11.37 6.39
CA ALA A 64 2.50 9.97 6.41
C ALA A 64 1.45 9.69 7.48
N SER A 65 0.73 8.59 7.33
CA SER A 65 -0.17 8.10 8.38
C SER A 65 0.06 6.62 8.63
N GLY A 66 -0.03 6.22 9.90
CA GLY A 66 0.14 4.84 10.34
C GLY A 66 -0.33 4.62 11.77
N PHE A 67 -0.02 3.45 12.32
CA PHE A 67 -0.28 3.12 13.73
C PHE A 67 1.00 3.31 14.57
N TYR A 68 0.92 3.83 15.79
CA TYR A 68 2.09 4.17 16.61
C TYR A 68 3.07 3.02 16.90
N TRP A 69 2.61 1.76 16.97
CA TRP A 69 3.47 0.60 17.15
C TRP A 69 4.15 0.17 15.83
N LEU A 70 3.65 0.65 14.70
CA LEU A 70 4.28 0.53 13.38
C LEU A 70 5.20 1.73 13.14
N ALA A 71 6.05 2.05 14.12
CA ALA A 71 6.95 3.20 14.11
C ALA A 71 7.91 3.28 12.91
N ALA A 72 7.93 2.25 12.05
CA ALA A 72 8.78 2.15 10.87
C ALA A 72 8.03 1.71 9.60
N ALA A 73 6.72 1.95 9.50
CA ALA A 73 5.94 1.53 8.31
C ALA A 73 4.81 2.52 7.97
N PHE A 74 4.83 3.06 6.76
CA PHE A 74 3.80 3.97 6.26
C PHE A 74 2.76 3.20 5.45
N VAL A 75 1.49 3.26 5.88
CA VAL A 75 0.38 2.69 5.10
C VAL A 75 -0.22 3.73 4.16
N THR A 76 0.03 5.01 4.45
CA THR A 76 -0.32 6.14 3.58
C THR A 76 0.80 7.17 3.64
N ALA A 77 1.15 7.75 2.50
CA ALA A 77 2.13 8.81 2.41
C ALA A 77 1.70 9.84 1.35
N ASN A 78 2.10 11.09 1.56
CA ASN A 78 1.90 12.19 0.64
C ASN A 78 3.19 13.03 0.60
N ILE A 79 3.89 12.95 -0.53
CA ILE A 79 5.07 13.72 -0.88
C ILE A 79 4.59 14.91 -1.72
N PRO A 80 4.58 16.13 -1.16
CA PRO A 80 3.98 17.28 -1.82
C PRO A 80 4.59 17.55 -3.20
N GLY A 81 3.74 17.69 -4.22
CA GLY A 81 4.20 17.95 -5.59
C GLY A 81 4.88 16.77 -6.29
N HIS A 82 4.73 15.55 -5.75
CA HIS A 82 5.30 14.35 -6.34
C HIS A 82 4.30 13.18 -6.35
N LEU A 83 3.91 12.67 -5.17
CA LEU A 83 3.20 11.40 -5.06
C LEU A 83 2.32 11.32 -3.80
N SER A 84 1.12 10.78 -3.98
CA SER A 84 0.21 10.36 -2.93
C SER A 84 0.02 8.85 -3.00
N MET A 85 0.00 8.14 -1.86
CA MET A 85 0.03 6.68 -1.83
C MET A 85 -0.79 6.09 -0.69
N GLN A 86 -1.34 4.90 -0.95
CA GLN A 86 -1.97 4.05 0.06
C GLN A 86 -1.73 2.57 -0.23
N ALA A 87 -1.39 1.80 0.79
CA ALA A 87 -1.37 0.35 0.72
C ALA A 87 -2.69 -0.22 1.25
N ASN A 88 -3.33 -1.07 0.46
CA ASN A 88 -4.60 -1.73 0.79
C ASN A 88 -4.37 -3.23 0.96
N TYR A 89 -5.11 -3.84 1.90
CA TYR A 89 -5.09 -5.29 2.08
C TYR A 89 -5.55 -6.01 0.81
N ARG A 90 -4.81 -7.06 0.43
CA ARG A 90 -5.24 -8.05 -0.56
C ARG A 90 -5.25 -9.41 0.11
N TYR A 91 -6.38 -10.11 0.01
CA TYR A 91 -6.57 -11.40 0.68
C TYR A 91 -6.51 -12.55 -0.31
N TYR A 92 -5.88 -13.64 0.13
CA TYR A 92 -5.98 -14.93 -0.53
C TYR A 92 -7.33 -15.62 -0.25
N PRO A 93 -7.72 -16.58 -1.08
CA PRO A 93 -7.16 -16.85 -2.40
C PRO A 93 -7.75 -15.86 -3.42
N THR A 94 -6.90 -15.11 -4.12
CA THR A 94 -7.31 -14.43 -5.36
C THR A 94 -6.89 -15.28 -6.55
N TYR A 95 -5.60 -15.62 -6.65
CA TYR A 95 -5.04 -16.50 -7.71
C TYR A 95 -4.00 -17.52 -7.19
N ARG A 96 -3.76 -17.56 -5.87
CA ARG A 96 -2.78 -18.42 -5.19
C ARG A 96 -3.33 -18.90 -3.86
N ASP A 97 -2.74 -19.98 -3.35
CA ASP A 97 -3.03 -20.50 -2.01
C ASP A 97 -2.51 -19.55 -0.92
N ILE A 98 -3.15 -19.60 0.25
CA ILE A 98 -2.71 -18.83 1.41
C ILE A 98 -1.33 -19.34 1.84
N PRO A 99 -0.28 -18.50 1.90
CA PRO A 99 1.03 -18.93 2.37
C PRO A 99 0.94 -19.39 3.82
N THR A 100 1.67 -20.46 4.14
CA THR A 100 1.78 -20.90 5.53
C THR A 100 2.64 -19.92 6.33
N LYS A 101 2.60 -20.04 7.65
CA LYS A 101 3.49 -19.28 8.54
C LYS A 101 4.97 -19.51 8.21
N ASP A 102 5.33 -20.74 7.84
CA ASP A 102 6.72 -21.09 7.52
C ASP A 102 7.16 -20.51 6.17
N ASP A 103 6.25 -20.41 5.20
CA ASP A 103 6.49 -19.70 3.94
C ASP A 103 6.79 -18.22 4.20
N VAL A 104 5.96 -17.55 5.01
CA VAL A 104 6.18 -16.13 5.36
C VAL A 104 7.51 -15.91 6.09
N PHE A 105 7.92 -16.80 6.99
CA PHE A 105 9.25 -16.70 7.60
C PHE A 105 10.39 -16.94 6.61
N SER A 106 10.19 -17.82 5.63
CA SER A 106 11.18 -18.08 4.59
C SER A 106 11.33 -16.85 3.68
N TYR A 107 10.22 -16.22 3.30
CA TYR A 107 10.20 -14.94 2.59
C TYR A 107 10.99 -13.85 3.31
N ILE A 108 10.81 -13.72 4.62
CA ILE A 108 11.56 -12.75 5.43
C ILE A 108 13.06 -13.08 5.43
N LYS A 109 13.44 -14.37 5.54
CA LYS A 109 14.85 -14.80 5.48
C LYS A 109 15.50 -14.54 4.12
N GLU A 110 14.73 -14.61 3.05
CA GLU A 110 15.14 -14.24 1.69
C GLU A 110 15.31 -12.73 1.49
N GLY A 111 14.93 -11.91 2.48
CA GLY A 111 15.03 -10.46 2.43
C GLY A 111 13.83 -9.77 1.79
N ARG A 112 12.70 -10.46 1.60
CA ARG A 112 11.46 -9.85 1.10
C ARG A 112 10.91 -8.87 2.14
N VAL A 113 10.42 -7.72 1.66
CA VAL A 113 9.96 -6.63 2.53
C VAL A 113 8.46 -6.79 2.83
N PRO A 114 8.00 -6.56 4.07
CA PRO A 114 6.58 -6.48 4.36
C PRO A 114 5.89 -5.39 3.54
N ALA A 115 4.66 -5.63 3.07
CA ALA A 115 3.91 -4.65 2.26
C ALA A 115 3.77 -3.28 2.97
N LEU A 116 3.72 -3.24 4.30
CA LEU A 116 3.66 -1.98 5.05
C LEU A 116 4.98 -1.19 5.06
N GLN A 117 6.11 -1.84 4.77
CA GLN A 117 7.44 -1.22 4.72
C GLN A 117 7.92 -0.93 3.29
N VAL A 118 7.19 -1.38 2.27
CA VAL A 118 7.61 -1.21 0.87
C VAL A 118 7.77 0.27 0.49
N TYR A 119 6.93 1.15 1.04
CA TYR A 119 7.05 2.60 0.83
C TYR A 119 8.27 3.18 1.51
N ASN A 120 8.67 2.69 2.68
CA ASN A 120 9.92 3.13 3.32
C ASN A 120 11.11 2.75 2.45
N LYS A 121 11.13 1.51 1.93
CA LYS A 121 12.17 1.03 1.02
C LYS A 121 12.25 1.92 -0.23
N MET A 122 11.11 2.14 -0.88
CA MET A 122 11.02 2.94 -2.10
C MET A 122 11.44 4.41 -1.88
N ILE A 123 10.86 5.07 -0.88
CA ILE A 123 11.08 6.50 -0.65
C ILE A 123 12.45 6.71 0.00
N LEU A 124 12.68 6.14 1.19
CA LEU A 124 13.81 6.51 2.06
C LEU A 124 15.13 5.88 1.64
N GLU A 125 15.10 4.65 1.11
CA GLU A 125 16.31 3.93 0.72
C GLU A 125 16.61 4.05 -0.77
N GLN A 126 15.60 4.12 -1.65
CA GLN A 126 15.81 4.23 -3.11
C GLN A 126 15.65 5.67 -3.64
N GLY A 127 15.10 6.60 -2.85
CA GLY A 127 14.88 7.98 -3.29
C GLY A 127 13.79 8.13 -4.36
N ILE A 128 12.94 7.12 -4.52
CA ILE A 128 11.90 7.11 -5.56
C ILE A 128 10.67 7.85 -5.03
N VAL A 129 10.40 9.01 -5.61
CA VAL A 129 9.30 9.89 -5.19
C VAL A 129 8.32 10.23 -6.31
N ASP A 130 8.64 9.95 -7.57
CA ASP A 130 7.77 10.25 -8.72
C ASP A 130 6.98 9.01 -9.19
N ILE A 131 5.84 9.24 -9.84
CA ILE A 131 4.88 8.16 -10.14
C ILE A 131 5.40 7.07 -11.07
N GLU A 132 6.06 7.41 -12.17
CA GLU A 132 6.56 6.41 -13.13
C GLU A 132 7.60 5.46 -12.50
N PRO A 133 8.69 5.96 -11.87
CA PRO A 133 9.65 5.07 -11.21
C PRO A 133 9.03 4.34 -10.00
N ALA A 134 8.04 4.94 -9.32
CA ALA A 134 7.32 4.25 -8.26
C ALA A 134 6.49 3.08 -8.78
N VAL A 135 5.77 3.24 -9.91
CA VAL A 135 5.05 2.14 -10.57
C VAL A 135 6.00 1.04 -11.01
N GLU A 136 7.14 1.39 -11.61
CA GLU A 136 8.13 0.40 -12.04
C GLU A 136 8.68 -0.41 -10.86
N PHE A 137 9.15 0.29 -9.82
CA PHE A 137 9.67 -0.33 -8.61
C PHE A 137 8.61 -1.22 -7.95
N LEU A 138 7.41 -0.68 -7.74
CA LEU A 138 6.33 -1.41 -7.09
C LEU A 138 5.70 -2.48 -7.97
N SER A 139 6.01 -2.58 -9.26
CA SER A 139 5.53 -3.68 -10.11
C SER A 139 6.43 -4.92 -10.01
N THR A 140 7.70 -4.72 -9.63
CA THR A 140 8.75 -5.75 -9.73
C THR A 140 9.38 -6.10 -8.39
N PHE A 141 9.33 -5.21 -7.40
CA PHE A 141 10.02 -5.40 -6.13
C PHE A 141 9.38 -6.50 -5.27
N PRO A 142 10.13 -7.55 -4.84
CA PRO A 142 9.58 -8.65 -4.05
C PRO A 142 9.05 -8.22 -2.68
N MET A 143 7.84 -8.68 -2.33
CA MET A 143 7.18 -8.45 -1.04
C MET A 143 6.89 -9.76 -0.32
N SER A 144 6.70 -9.72 1.00
CA SER A 144 6.42 -10.91 1.80
C SER A 144 4.93 -11.31 1.84
N ILE A 145 4.04 -10.41 1.40
CA ILE A 145 2.58 -10.57 1.36
C ILE A 145 2.02 -9.74 0.19
N PRO A 146 0.81 -10.05 -0.31
CA PRO A 146 0.23 -9.34 -1.43
C PRO A 146 -0.44 -8.03 -0.95
N ALA A 147 -0.62 -7.09 -1.87
CA ALA A 147 -1.27 -5.82 -1.58
C ALA A 147 -1.87 -5.21 -2.86
N TYR A 148 -2.81 -4.29 -2.69
CA TYR A 148 -3.10 -3.30 -3.72
C TYR A 148 -2.38 -2.00 -3.33
N LEU A 149 -1.54 -1.48 -4.23
CA LEU A 149 -0.75 -0.27 -3.98
C LEU A 149 -1.30 0.84 -4.87
N SER A 150 -2.01 1.77 -4.25
CA SER A 150 -2.71 2.85 -4.94
C SER A 150 -1.88 4.12 -4.88
N MET A 151 -1.61 4.74 -6.03
CA MET A 151 -0.78 5.93 -6.12
C MET A 151 -1.37 6.99 -7.05
N GLY A 152 -1.26 8.27 -6.67
CA GLY A 152 -1.58 9.42 -7.50
C GLY A 152 -0.36 10.33 -7.63
N GLY A 153 0.03 10.65 -8.86
CA GLY A 153 1.15 11.53 -9.18
C GLY A 153 0.71 12.98 -9.38
N SER A 154 1.69 13.87 -9.45
CA SER A 154 1.52 15.27 -9.82
C SER A 154 1.96 15.55 -11.26
N GLY A 155 1.22 16.38 -11.99
CA GLY A 155 1.62 16.87 -13.31
C GLY A 155 0.46 17.44 -14.11
N ASP A 156 0.73 17.83 -15.35
CA ASP A 156 -0.25 18.44 -16.27
C ASP A 156 -1.28 17.44 -16.83
N LYS A 157 -1.18 16.17 -16.46
CA LYS A 157 -2.05 15.08 -16.90
C LYS A 157 -2.48 14.26 -15.72
N PHE A 158 -3.64 13.61 -15.85
CA PHE A 158 -4.07 12.60 -14.90
C PHE A 158 -3.03 11.48 -14.81
N GLN A 159 -2.42 11.33 -13.64
CA GLN A 159 -1.47 10.26 -13.34
C GLN A 159 -1.92 9.55 -12.07
N ALA A 160 -2.50 8.36 -12.21
CA ALA A 160 -2.82 7.49 -11.10
C ALA A 160 -2.65 6.04 -11.50
N ALA A 161 -2.30 5.20 -10.54
CA ALA A 161 -2.11 3.77 -10.74
C ALA A 161 -2.60 2.98 -9.52
N VAL A 162 -3.15 1.80 -9.78
CA VAL A 162 -3.37 0.78 -8.76
C VAL A 162 -2.60 -0.46 -9.17
N VAL A 163 -1.52 -0.74 -8.45
CA VAL A 163 -0.68 -1.91 -8.70
C VAL A 163 -1.25 -3.08 -7.90
N THR A 164 -1.70 -4.11 -8.60
CA THR A 164 -2.21 -5.35 -7.98
C THR A 164 -1.06 -6.33 -7.82
N ARG A 165 -0.64 -6.57 -6.59
CA ARG A 165 0.61 -7.28 -6.27
C ARG A 165 0.41 -8.62 -5.61
N ASP A 166 1.19 -9.60 -6.07
CA ASP A 166 1.58 -10.80 -5.34
C ASP A 166 3.05 -10.65 -4.87
N GLU A 167 3.57 -11.66 -4.17
CA GLU A 167 4.87 -11.61 -3.50
C GLU A 167 6.03 -11.36 -4.48
N ASP A 168 5.93 -11.88 -5.70
CA ASP A 168 7.02 -11.84 -6.68
C ASP A 168 6.92 -10.68 -7.67
N GLY A 169 5.77 -10.01 -7.76
CA GLY A 169 5.54 -8.99 -8.79
C GLY A 169 4.06 -8.70 -9.02
N LEU A 170 3.74 -8.20 -10.21
CA LEU A 170 2.36 -7.98 -10.64
C LEU A 170 1.58 -9.29 -10.60
N ALA A 171 0.43 -9.25 -9.95
CA ALA A 171 -0.56 -10.32 -10.04
C ALA A 171 -1.43 -10.17 -11.29
N ILE A 172 -1.61 -8.94 -11.78
CA ILE A 172 -2.33 -8.62 -13.02
C ILE A 172 -1.55 -7.51 -13.75
N ASP A 173 -1.26 -7.69 -15.03
CA ASP A 173 -0.58 -6.68 -15.86
C ASP A 173 -1.54 -5.67 -16.51
N GLN A 174 -0.99 -4.70 -17.26
CA GLN A 174 -1.80 -3.67 -17.92
C GLN A 174 -2.79 -4.21 -18.97
N ASN A 175 -2.63 -5.46 -19.42
CA ASN A 175 -3.52 -6.12 -20.38
C ASN A 175 -4.58 -7.00 -19.69
N GLY A 176 -4.58 -7.06 -18.36
CA GLY A 176 -5.48 -7.91 -17.58
C GLY A 176 -5.02 -9.37 -17.49
N ILE A 177 -3.76 -9.68 -17.83
CA ILE A 177 -3.22 -11.04 -17.72
C ILE A 177 -2.77 -11.28 -16.28
N THR A 178 -3.20 -12.42 -15.72
CA THR A 178 -2.84 -12.87 -14.37
C THR A 178 -1.51 -13.64 -14.37
N HIS A 179 -0.68 -13.44 -13.34
CA HIS A 179 0.65 -14.06 -13.18
C HIS A 179 0.81 -14.79 -11.84
#